data_AF-A0A6P0ZRK5-F1
#
_entry.id   AF-A0A6P0ZRK5-F1
#
_cell.length_a   1.000
_cell.length_b   1.000
_cell.length_c   1.000
_cell.angle_alpha   90.00
_cell.angle_beta   90.00
_cell.angle_gamma   90.00
#
_symmetry.space_group_name_H-M   'P 1'
#
loop_
_entity.id
_entity.type
_entity.pdbx_description
1 polymer ?
#
loop_
_entity_poly.entity_id
_entity_poly.type
_entity_poly.pdbx_seq_one_letter_code
_entity_poly.pdbx_strand_id
1 'polypeptide(L)'
;MAKKSRKTASQYSESKSKVGISLTPTGIGLLTQMAQNTGLSRSELIERIARGNIAIACQQASMTIALENPPEAKETSSNNGTTTSKTKIQVIEGKQPLQADVSEPGGSGVSQEDYQSLQQQAKEQANLIEDLQQKLAQQKSETAEQTESYQSLQKQAQEQGNLVKKLQKQLADQKSETAEQTESYQSLQQQAKEQSNLVKKLQKQLADQKSETAEQTESYQSLQQQAKEQSNLVNKLQKQLADQKSETAEQTESYQSLQQQAKEQSNLVKKLQKQLADQQSQAAQQVESNQFIQQQTQDQGKRIAELEHQLSKQQSPANQPTESYESLKQHNQEQEERIATLQKQIVELKRWATLGKAELNKRRSRRLF
;
A
#
# COMPACT_ATOMS: atom_id res chain seq x y z
N MET A 1 11.64 -44.04 -26.92
CA MET A 1 12.25 -44.75 -28.06
C MET A 1 12.14 -46.25 -27.83
N ALA A 2 11.32 -46.95 -28.60
CA ALA A 2 11.17 -48.41 -28.52
C ALA A 2 12.37 -49.09 -29.20
N LYS A 3 13.12 -49.92 -28.47
CA LYS A 3 14.25 -50.67 -29.03
C LYS A 3 13.71 -51.89 -29.79
N LYS A 4 13.92 -51.90 -31.11
CA LYS A 4 13.71 -53.07 -31.99
C LYS A 4 14.50 -54.28 -31.44
N SER A 5 13.83 -55.39 -31.18
CA SER A 5 14.49 -56.66 -30.85
C SER A 5 15.06 -57.27 -32.12
N ARG A 6 16.36 -57.58 -32.10
CA ARG A 6 17.06 -58.22 -33.21
C ARG A 6 16.90 -59.73 -33.02
N LYS A 7 16.10 -60.38 -33.87
CA LYS A 7 15.88 -61.84 -33.86
C LYS A 7 17.20 -62.51 -34.25
N THR A 8 17.86 -63.19 -33.31
CA THR A 8 19.03 -64.03 -33.58
C THR A 8 18.54 -65.42 -34.02
N ALA A 9 18.96 -65.87 -35.20
CA ALA A 9 18.67 -67.21 -35.69
C ALA A 9 19.29 -68.26 -34.74
N SER A 10 18.46 -69.16 -34.23
CA SER A 10 18.89 -70.34 -33.47
C SER A 10 19.09 -71.49 -34.45
N GLN A 11 20.22 -72.19 -34.38
CA GLN A 11 20.47 -73.41 -35.17
C GLN A 11 19.67 -74.63 -34.68
N TYR A 12 19.01 -74.53 -33.52
CA TYR A 12 18.24 -75.62 -32.92
C TYR A 12 16.75 -75.26 -32.88
N SER A 13 15.89 -76.27 -33.12
CA SER A 13 14.43 -76.17 -33.19
C SER A 13 13.75 -75.99 -31.82
N GLU A 14 14.52 -76.04 -30.74
CA GLU A 14 14.04 -75.90 -29.35
C GLU A 14 14.08 -74.44 -28.87
N SER A 15 13.13 -74.06 -28.02
CA SER A 15 13.10 -72.75 -27.37
C SER A 15 14.15 -72.65 -26.26
N LYS A 16 15.04 -71.63 -26.33
CA LYS A 16 16.08 -71.41 -25.32
C LYS A 16 15.50 -71.02 -23.96
N SER A 17 15.78 -71.80 -22.92
CA SER A 17 15.49 -71.45 -21.53
C SER A 17 16.63 -70.60 -20.96
N LYS A 18 16.28 -69.50 -20.27
CA LYS A 18 17.28 -68.60 -19.67
C LYS A 18 17.83 -69.20 -18.38
N VAL A 19 19.12 -69.53 -18.37
CA VAL A 19 19.85 -69.97 -17.16
C VAL A 19 20.69 -68.80 -16.65
N GLY A 20 20.57 -68.47 -15.35
CA GLY A 20 21.41 -67.49 -14.69
C GLY A 20 22.63 -68.17 -14.07
N ILE A 21 23.84 -67.77 -14.48
CA ILE A 21 25.09 -68.28 -13.93
C ILE A 21 25.91 -67.08 -13.44
N SER A 22 26.34 -67.13 -12.18
CA SER A 22 27.27 -66.16 -11.61
C SER A 22 28.70 -66.66 -11.75
N LEU A 23 29.55 -65.88 -12.41
CA LEU A 23 30.97 -66.19 -12.61
C LEU A 23 31.82 -65.05 -12.05
N THR A 24 33.02 -65.38 -11.57
CA THR A 24 34.02 -64.36 -11.22
C THR A 24 34.47 -63.60 -12.47
N PRO A 25 35.01 -62.37 -12.33
CA PRO A 25 35.54 -61.61 -13.47
C PRO A 25 36.55 -62.40 -14.31
N THR A 26 37.44 -63.16 -13.65
CA THR A 26 38.39 -64.07 -14.30
C THR A 26 37.70 -65.16 -15.10
N GLY A 27 36.65 -65.78 -14.54
CA GLY A 27 35.85 -66.81 -15.24
C GLY A 27 35.13 -66.26 -16.47
N ILE A 28 34.61 -65.03 -16.40
CA ILE A 28 33.98 -64.35 -17.54
C ILE A 28 35.03 -64.04 -18.63
N GLY A 29 36.23 -63.62 -18.24
CA GLY A 29 37.35 -63.37 -19.15
C GLY A 29 37.73 -64.62 -19.95
N LEU A 30 37.96 -65.74 -19.25
CA LEU A 30 38.28 -67.03 -19.88
C LEU A 30 37.16 -67.52 -20.80
N LEU A 31 35.90 -67.42 -20.36
CA LEU A 31 34.75 -67.78 -21.20
C LEU A 31 34.68 -66.95 -22.48
N THR A 32 35.00 -65.66 -22.39
CA THR A 32 35.02 -64.74 -23.54
C THR A 32 36.14 -65.12 -24.51
N GLN A 33 37.32 -65.47 -24.00
CA GLN A 33 38.46 -65.91 -24.80
C GLN A 33 38.17 -67.25 -25.49
N MET A 34 37.56 -68.22 -24.80
CA MET A 34 37.15 -69.50 -25.39
C MET A 34 36.13 -69.29 -26.52
N ALA A 35 35.16 -68.38 -26.32
CA ALA A 35 34.17 -68.05 -27.34
C ALA A 35 34.82 -67.40 -28.58
N GLN A 36 35.78 -66.49 -28.38
CA GLN A 36 36.53 -65.87 -29.47
C GLN A 36 37.38 -66.89 -30.25
N ASN A 37 38.12 -67.75 -29.55
CA ASN A 37 38.99 -68.75 -30.17
C ASN A 37 38.20 -69.79 -30.98
N THR A 38 36.97 -70.08 -30.57
CA THR A 38 36.07 -71.01 -31.28
C THR A 38 35.20 -70.33 -32.34
N GLY A 39 35.26 -69.00 -32.45
CA GLY A 39 34.39 -68.23 -33.34
C GLY A 39 32.90 -68.27 -32.96
N LEU A 40 32.58 -68.68 -31.73
CA LEU A 40 31.22 -68.84 -31.24
C LEU A 40 30.81 -67.67 -30.34
N SER A 41 29.51 -67.43 -30.20
CA SER A 41 29.01 -66.56 -29.13
C SER A 41 29.09 -67.28 -27.78
N ARG A 42 29.24 -66.53 -26.67
CA ARG A 42 29.33 -67.11 -25.31
C ARG A 42 28.14 -68.04 -24.98
N SER A 43 26.93 -67.68 -25.39
CA SER A 43 25.74 -68.51 -25.17
C SER A 43 25.71 -69.75 -26.05
N GLU A 44 26.21 -69.67 -27.28
CA GLU A 44 26.32 -70.82 -28.19
C GLU A 44 27.41 -71.80 -27.75
N LEU A 45 28.53 -71.30 -27.21
CA LEU A 45 29.58 -72.11 -26.62
C LEU A 45 29.03 -72.94 -25.44
N ILE A 46 28.31 -72.31 -24.51
CA ILE A 46 27.70 -73.00 -23.35
C ILE A 46 26.66 -74.02 -23.80
N GLU A 47 25.81 -73.67 -24.78
CA GLU A 47 24.81 -74.60 -25.33
C GLU A 47 25.47 -75.85 -25.92
N ARG A 48 26.55 -75.69 -26.71
CA ARG A 48 27.27 -76.82 -27.30
C ARG A 48 28.04 -77.66 -26.29
N ILE A 49 28.52 -77.07 -25.20
CA ILE A 49 29.09 -77.82 -24.07
C ILE A 49 28.01 -78.66 -23.39
N ALA A 50 26.84 -78.07 -23.11
CA ALA A 50 25.73 -78.76 -22.44
C ALA A 50 25.15 -79.92 -23.27
N ARG A 51 25.16 -79.80 -24.61
CA ARG A 51 24.75 -80.88 -25.53
C ARG A 51 25.82 -81.95 -25.77
N GLY A 52 27.03 -81.78 -25.24
CA GLY A 52 28.15 -82.70 -25.46
C GLY A 52 28.86 -82.54 -26.81
N ASN A 53 28.55 -81.50 -27.58
CA ASN A 53 29.21 -81.20 -28.86
C ASN A 53 30.61 -80.59 -28.66
N ILE A 54 30.91 -80.07 -27.46
CA ILE A 54 32.22 -79.54 -27.08
C ILE A 54 32.59 -80.18 -25.74
N ALA A 55 33.70 -80.93 -25.72
CA ALA A 55 34.30 -81.44 -24.50
C ALA A 55 35.32 -80.43 -23.93
N ILE A 56 35.24 -80.16 -22.63
CA ILE A 56 36.24 -79.36 -21.92
C ILE A 56 37.26 -80.33 -21.32
N ALA A 57 38.42 -80.47 -21.97
CA ALA A 57 39.54 -81.23 -21.44
C ALA A 57 40.55 -80.27 -20.79
N CYS A 58 40.78 -80.43 -19.50
CA CYS A 58 41.84 -79.72 -18.79
C CYS A 58 42.64 -80.73 -17.96
N GLN A 59 43.95 -80.85 -18.23
CA GLN A 59 44.84 -81.78 -17.54
C GLN A 59 44.99 -81.46 -16.03
N GLN A 60 44.56 -80.27 -15.61
CA GLN A 60 44.64 -79.78 -14.24
C GLN A 60 43.26 -79.63 -13.57
N ALA A 61 42.18 -80.14 -14.18
CA ALA A 61 40.86 -80.09 -13.56
C ALA A 61 40.77 -81.05 -12.37
N SER A 62 40.30 -80.54 -11.22
CA SER A 62 40.09 -81.36 -10.01
C SER A 62 38.91 -82.32 -10.11
N MET A 63 37.99 -82.09 -11.06
CA MET A 63 36.82 -82.94 -11.28
C MET A 63 36.47 -82.95 -12.77
N THR A 64 36.26 -84.13 -13.35
CA THR A 64 35.84 -84.32 -14.76
C THR A 64 34.48 -85.00 -14.78
N ILE A 65 33.53 -84.43 -15.52
CA ILE A 65 32.18 -85.00 -15.72
C ILE A 65 32.11 -85.43 -17.18
N ALA A 66 31.98 -86.74 -17.43
CA ALA A 66 31.78 -87.30 -18.76
C ALA A 66 30.27 -87.51 -19.01
N LEU A 67 29.78 -86.98 -20.13
CA LEU A 67 28.43 -87.23 -20.63
C LEU A 67 28.56 -88.27 -21.75
N GLU A 68 28.15 -89.51 -21.50
CA GLU A 68 28.17 -90.58 -22.50
C GLU A 68 26.87 -90.52 -23.31
N ASN A 69 26.98 -90.29 -24.63
CA ASN A 69 25.85 -90.39 -25.54
C ASN A 69 25.68 -91.85 -25.98
N PRO A 70 24.47 -92.43 -25.94
CA PRO A 70 24.22 -93.76 -26.50
C PRO A 70 24.46 -93.75 -28.02
N PRO A 71 24.85 -94.90 -28.62
CA PRO A 71 25.23 -94.98 -30.03
C PRO A 71 24.07 -94.58 -30.95
N GLU A 72 24.41 -93.79 -31.98
CA GLU A 72 23.53 -93.24 -32.99
C GLU A 72 22.63 -94.31 -33.65
N ALA A 73 21.32 -94.14 -33.55
CA ALA A 73 20.35 -94.77 -34.43
C ALA A 73 19.82 -93.72 -35.43
N LYS A 74 19.95 -94.07 -36.71
CA LYS A 74 19.54 -93.29 -37.89
C LYS A 74 18.07 -92.84 -37.85
N GLU A 75 17.86 -91.70 -38.50
CA GLU A 75 16.62 -91.07 -38.96
C GLU A 75 15.35 -91.94 -38.95
N THR A 76 14.25 -91.39 -38.40
CA THR A 76 13.04 -91.01 -39.15
C THR A 76 11.97 -90.41 -38.23
N SER A 77 11.41 -89.30 -38.71
CA SER A 77 10.04 -88.79 -38.54
C SER A 77 9.24 -89.00 -37.24
N SER A 78 8.73 -87.85 -36.78
CA SER A 78 7.39 -87.63 -36.21
C SER A 78 7.03 -88.10 -34.79
N ASN A 79 6.46 -87.11 -34.09
CA ASN A 79 5.43 -87.17 -33.05
C ASN A 79 5.85 -87.27 -31.58
N ASN A 80 5.44 -86.20 -30.87
CA ASN A 80 4.87 -86.12 -29.53
C ASN A 80 5.59 -86.78 -28.34
N GLY A 81 5.74 -85.97 -27.29
CA GLY A 81 5.57 -86.44 -25.92
C GLY A 81 6.83 -86.42 -25.07
N THR A 82 6.92 -85.38 -24.25
CA THR A 82 7.43 -85.34 -22.88
C THR A 82 8.08 -86.62 -22.34
N THR A 83 9.42 -86.66 -22.24
CA THR A 83 10.10 -87.55 -21.29
C THR A 83 11.34 -86.87 -20.71
N THR A 84 11.27 -86.53 -19.43
CA THR A 84 12.38 -86.14 -18.57
C THR A 84 13.30 -87.34 -18.33
N SER A 85 14.48 -87.35 -18.96
CA SER A 85 15.52 -88.35 -18.71
C SER A 85 16.19 -88.08 -17.36
N LYS A 86 15.89 -88.89 -16.33
CA LYS A 86 16.62 -88.91 -15.06
C LYS A 86 17.86 -89.79 -15.21
N THR A 87 19.05 -89.22 -15.10
CA THR A 87 20.32 -89.95 -15.00
C THR A 87 20.41 -90.64 -13.64
N LYS A 88 20.54 -91.97 -13.63
CA LYS A 88 20.66 -92.81 -12.43
C LYS A 88 22.14 -93.09 -12.15
N ILE A 89 22.61 -92.75 -10.95
CA ILE A 89 23.96 -93.07 -10.46
C ILE A 89 23.85 -94.28 -9.53
N GLN A 90 24.70 -95.29 -9.69
CA GLN A 90 24.81 -96.43 -8.76
C GLN A 90 26.28 -96.73 -8.45
N VAL A 91 26.56 -97.00 -7.16
CA VAL A 91 27.81 -97.48 -6.57
C VAL A 91 27.53 -98.88 -6.01
N ILE A 92 28.37 -99.88 -6.29
CA ILE A 92 28.14 -101.28 -5.89
C ILE A 92 29.40 -101.84 -5.22
N GLU A 93 29.25 -102.42 -4.03
CA GLU A 93 30.27 -103.23 -3.36
C GLU A 93 29.61 -104.40 -2.60
N GLY A 94 30.20 -105.60 -2.69
CA GLY A 94 29.80 -106.78 -1.90
C GLY A 94 30.54 -108.05 -2.33
N LYS A 95 31.29 -108.68 -1.41
CA LYS A 95 31.85 -110.03 -1.57
C LYS A 95 31.78 -110.87 -0.29
N GLN A 96 31.63 -112.19 -0.53
CA GLN A 96 31.97 -113.38 0.30
C GLN A 96 31.01 -113.80 1.44
N PRO A 97 31.02 -115.09 1.89
CA PRO A 97 32.08 -116.12 1.77
C PRO A 97 31.66 -117.57 1.38
N LEU A 98 32.68 -118.41 1.22
CA LEU A 98 32.67 -119.86 0.99
C LEU A 98 32.39 -120.68 2.27
N GLN A 99 31.76 -121.83 2.10
CA GLN A 99 31.54 -122.88 3.12
C GLN A 99 32.75 -123.82 3.25
N ALA A 100 32.98 -124.30 4.46
CA ALA A 100 34.00 -125.28 4.83
C ALA A 100 33.47 -126.72 4.72
N ASP A 101 34.36 -127.61 4.30
CA ASP A 101 34.21 -129.05 4.14
C ASP A 101 34.38 -129.77 5.50
N VAL A 102 33.54 -130.77 5.77
CA VAL A 102 33.54 -131.59 6.99
C VAL A 102 33.64 -133.04 6.55
N SER A 103 34.65 -133.75 7.06
CA SER A 103 34.57 -135.20 7.23
C SER A 103 35.42 -135.63 8.41
N GLU A 104 34.73 -136.21 9.40
CA GLU A 104 35.23 -136.76 10.65
C GLU A 104 35.86 -138.17 10.48
N PRO A 105 36.60 -138.66 11.50
CA PRO A 105 37.56 -139.75 11.40
C PRO A 105 37.01 -141.11 11.87
N GLY A 106 37.63 -142.19 11.38
CA GLY A 106 37.48 -143.55 11.93
C GLY A 106 38.57 -143.85 12.95
N GLY A 107 38.17 -144.35 14.12
CA GLY A 107 38.99 -144.43 15.33
C GLY A 107 39.88 -145.67 15.50
N SER A 108 40.66 -145.67 16.58
CA SER A 108 41.15 -146.84 17.32
C SER A 108 41.92 -146.39 18.57
N GLY A 109 41.62 -147.02 19.72
CA GLY A 109 42.49 -147.19 20.89
C GLY A 109 43.18 -145.95 21.49
N VAL A 110 42.51 -145.28 22.43
CA VAL A 110 43.10 -144.19 23.23
C VAL A 110 44.05 -144.82 24.28
N SER A 111 45.36 -144.72 24.05
CA SER A 111 46.38 -145.09 25.04
C SER A 111 46.38 -144.08 26.19
N GLN A 112 46.97 -144.41 27.35
CA GLN A 112 46.98 -143.52 28.51
C GLN A 112 47.63 -142.16 28.21
N GLU A 113 48.59 -142.10 27.27
CA GLU A 113 49.16 -140.87 26.72
C GLU A 113 48.16 -140.05 25.87
N ASP A 114 47.26 -140.70 25.13
CA ASP A 114 46.22 -140.01 24.33
C ASP A 114 45.17 -139.38 25.25
N TYR A 115 44.87 -140.01 26.38
CA TYR A 115 43.95 -139.46 27.38
C TYR A 115 44.55 -138.22 28.08
N GLN A 116 45.86 -138.23 28.37
CA GLN A 116 46.57 -137.07 28.90
C GLN A 116 46.68 -135.94 27.87
N SER A 117 46.96 -136.28 26.61
CA SER A 117 47.01 -135.31 25.51
C SER A 117 45.66 -134.65 25.25
N LEU A 118 44.57 -135.45 25.27
CA LEU A 118 43.21 -134.94 25.16
C LEU A 118 42.83 -134.07 26.37
N GLN A 119 43.26 -134.43 27.57
CA GLN A 119 43.04 -133.63 28.78
C GLN A 119 43.81 -132.31 28.75
N GLN A 120 45.01 -132.29 28.16
CA GLN A 120 45.80 -131.10 27.94
C GLN A 120 45.21 -130.20 26.87
N GLN A 121 44.75 -130.78 25.75
CA GLN A 121 44.01 -130.09 24.70
C GLN A 121 42.69 -129.51 25.22
N ALA A 122 41.97 -130.23 26.08
CA ALA A 122 40.76 -129.73 26.74
C ALA A 122 41.05 -128.55 27.68
N LYS A 123 42.18 -128.57 28.40
CA LYS A 123 42.64 -127.42 29.21
C LYS A 123 43.01 -126.22 28.34
N GLU A 124 43.73 -126.44 27.25
CA GLU A 124 44.09 -125.36 26.31
C GLU A 124 42.86 -124.76 25.64
N GLN A 125 41.90 -125.59 25.24
CA GLN A 125 40.61 -125.13 24.71
C GLN A 125 39.78 -124.41 25.78
N ALA A 126 39.77 -124.88 27.03
CA ALA A 126 39.10 -124.19 28.13
C ALA A 126 39.70 -122.79 28.36
N ASN A 127 41.03 -122.68 28.37
CA ASN A 127 41.73 -121.40 28.50
C ASN A 127 41.46 -120.46 27.30
N LEU A 128 41.40 -121.00 26.07
CA LEU A 128 41.06 -120.22 24.88
C LEU A 128 39.61 -119.73 24.91
N ILE A 129 38.68 -120.58 25.36
CA ILE A 129 37.28 -120.20 25.54
C ILE A 129 37.16 -119.11 26.60
N GLU A 130 37.93 -119.20 27.70
CA GLU A 130 37.97 -118.18 28.75
C GLU A 130 38.53 -116.84 28.23
N ASP A 131 39.62 -116.84 27.45
CA ASP A 131 40.18 -115.64 26.80
C ASP A 131 39.20 -115.03 25.77
N LEU A 132 38.54 -115.86 24.96
CA LEU A 132 37.52 -115.41 24.01
C LEU A 132 36.29 -114.83 24.71
N GLN A 133 35.86 -115.42 25.83
CA GLN A 133 34.79 -114.88 26.66
C GLN A 133 35.18 -113.54 27.28
N GLN A 134 36.42 -113.39 27.76
CA GLN A 134 36.95 -112.10 28.22
C GLN A 134 36.95 -111.05 27.11
N LYS A 135 37.45 -111.39 25.90
CA LYS A 135 37.42 -110.47 24.75
C LYS A 135 36.01 -110.08 24.34
N LEU A 136 35.06 -111.01 24.33
CA LEU A 136 33.64 -110.73 24.05
C LEU A 136 33.03 -109.82 25.12
N ALA A 137 33.33 -110.06 26.39
CA ALA A 137 32.87 -109.21 27.49
C ALA A 137 33.43 -107.78 27.36
N GLN A 138 34.72 -107.65 27.02
CA GLN A 138 35.37 -106.36 26.83
C GLN A 138 34.82 -105.62 25.61
N GLN A 139 34.67 -106.28 24.46
CA GLN A 139 34.12 -105.68 23.25
C GLN A 139 32.65 -105.25 23.44
N LYS A 140 31.88 -106.02 24.21
CA LYS A 140 30.51 -105.65 24.58
C LYS A 140 30.47 -104.42 25.50
N SER A 141 31.42 -104.31 26.43
CA SER A 141 31.59 -103.12 27.27
C SER A 141 31.96 -101.89 26.44
N GLU A 142 32.95 -102.01 25.55
CA GLU A 142 33.36 -100.91 24.66
C GLU A 142 32.22 -100.46 23.72
N THR A 143 31.44 -101.41 23.20
CA THR A 143 30.28 -101.10 22.36
C THR A 143 29.18 -100.38 23.14
N ALA A 144 28.98 -100.74 24.41
CA ALA A 144 28.03 -100.06 25.30
C ALA A 144 28.48 -98.61 25.57
N GLU A 145 29.76 -98.40 25.91
CA GLU A 145 30.33 -97.06 26.13
C GLU A 145 30.26 -96.19 24.87
N GLN A 146 30.54 -96.76 23.70
CA GLN A 146 30.38 -96.04 22.42
C GLN A 146 28.92 -95.67 22.14
N THR A 147 27.99 -96.56 22.47
CA THR A 147 26.55 -96.29 22.30
C THR A 147 26.11 -95.13 23.19
N GLU A 148 26.54 -95.11 24.45
CA GLU A 148 26.26 -94.01 25.38
C GLU A 148 26.89 -92.69 24.91
N SER A 149 28.14 -92.73 24.42
CA SER A 149 28.82 -91.57 23.84
C SER A 149 28.07 -91.01 22.62
N TYR A 150 27.61 -91.88 21.70
CA TYR A 150 26.81 -91.47 20.54
C TYR A 150 25.47 -90.85 20.95
N GLN A 151 24.78 -91.42 21.95
CA GLN A 151 23.52 -90.85 22.45
C GLN A 151 23.74 -89.48 23.11
N SER A 152 24.83 -89.31 23.86
CA SER A 152 25.21 -88.03 24.45
C SER A 152 25.49 -86.98 23.37
N LEU A 153 26.28 -87.33 22.35
CA LEU A 153 26.57 -86.44 21.23
C LEU A 153 25.32 -86.08 20.42
N GLN A 154 24.40 -87.03 20.23
CA GLN A 154 23.12 -86.78 19.57
C GLN A 154 22.25 -85.78 20.36
N LYS A 155 22.18 -85.92 21.68
CA LYS A 155 21.50 -84.96 22.56
C LYS A 155 22.15 -83.58 22.46
N GLN A 156 23.48 -83.49 22.54
CA GLN A 156 24.21 -82.24 22.43
C GLN A 156 23.98 -81.56 21.07
N ALA A 157 23.98 -82.32 19.97
CA ALA A 157 23.68 -81.80 18.64
C ALA A 157 22.24 -81.26 18.54
N GLN A 158 21.27 -81.94 19.17
CA GLN A 158 19.89 -81.48 19.21
C GLN A 158 19.73 -80.20 20.03
N GLU A 159 20.39 -80.10 21.18
CA GLU A 159 20.42 -78.89 22.02
C GLU A 159 21.06 -77.71 21.29
N GLN A 160 22.21 -77.92 20.64
CA GLN A 160 22.86 -76.90 19.82
C GLN A 160 21.98 -76.47 18.64
N GLY A 161 21.30 -77.41 17.97
CA GLY A 161 20.35 -77.12 16.91
C GLY A 161 19.18 -76.24 17.38
N ASN A 162 18.67 -76.48 18.59
CA ASN A 162 17.63 -75.65 19.20
C ASN A 162 18.15 -74.26 19.58
N LEU A 163 19.39 -74.17 20.09
CA LEU A 163 20.03 -72.89 20.42
C LEU A 163 20.24 -72.04 19.15
N VAL A 164 20.71 -72.64 18.06
CA VAL A 164 20.89 -71.96 16.77
C VAL A 164 19.56 -71.41 16.26
N LYS A 165 18.48 -72.20 16.32
CA LYS A 165 17.12 -71.73 15.93
C LYS A 165 16.67 -70.54 16.79
N LYS A 166 16.93 -70.57 18.10
CA LYS A 166 16.58 -69.47 19.01
C LYS A 166 17.37 -68.20 18.69
N LEU A 167 18.67 -68.32 18.44
CA LEU A 167 19.53 -67.20 18.06
C LEU A 167 19.15 -66.62 16.69
N GLN A 168 18.83 -67.47 15.71
CA GLN A 168 18.33 -67.02 14.41
C GLN A 168 17.02 -66.22 14.53
N LYS A 169 16.10 -66.68 15.39
CA LYS A 169 14.88 -65.93 15.68
C LYS A 169 15.18 -64.57 16.32
N GLN A 170 16.03 -64.52 17.34
CA GLN A 170 16.43 -63.27 17.98
C GLN A 170 17.08 -62.28 17.00
N LEU A 171 17.92 -62.77 16.08
CA LEU A 171 18.53 -61.96 15.02
C LEU A 171 17.49 -61.40 14.05
N ALA A 172 16.48 -62.20 13.67
CA ALA A 172 15.40 -61.76 12.82
C ALA A 172 14.55 -60.67 13.51
N ASP A 173 14.20 -60.89 14.78
CA ASP A 173 13.42 -59.94 15.59
C ASP A 173 14.19 -58.61 15.75
N GLN A 174 15.48 -58.66 16.11
CA GLN A 174 16.33 -57.45 16.21
C GLN A 174 16.44 -56.70 14.88
N LYS A 175 16.56 -57.42 13.76
CA LYS A 175 16.63 -56.80 12.44
C LYS A 175 15.33 -56.07 12.10
N SER A 176 14.19 -56.64 12.46
CA SER A 176 12.88 -55.99 12.30
C SER A 176 12.78 -54.73 13.15
N GLU A 177 13.12 -54.83 14.43
CA GLU A 177 13.07 -53.69 15.37
C GLU A 177 14.00 -52.55 14.93
N THR A 178 15.20 -52.88 14.43
CA THR A 178 16.14 -51.88 13.91
C THR A 178 15.58 -51.19 12.66
N ALA A 179 14.88 -51.91 11.79
CA ALA A 179 14.23 -51.34 10.61
C ALA A 179 13.12 -50.36 11.02
N GLU A 180 12.24 -50.76 11.95
CA GLU A 180 11.16 -49.90 12.47
C GLU A 180 11.71 -48.63 13.15
N GLN A 181 12.76 -48.77 13.97
CA GLN A 181 13.42 -47.62 14.57
C GLN A 181 14.04 -46.68 13.53
N THR A 182 14.62 -47.23 12.46
CA THR A 182 15.19 -46.43 11.37
C THR A 182 14.11 -45.62 10.65
N GLU A 183 12.97 -46.24 10.34
CA GLU A 183 11.83 -45.55 9.72
C GLU A 183 11.25 -44.46 10.63
N SER A 184 11.11 -44.75 11.93
CA SER A 184 10.68 -43.77 12.93
C SER A 184 11.62 -42.56 12.99
N TYR A 185 12.93 -42.80 12.99
CA TYR A 185 13.93 -41.73 13.01
C TYR A 185 13.90 -40.87 11.74
N GLN A 186 13.71 -41.48 10.56
CA GLN A 186 13.56 -40.76 9.30
C GLN A 186 12.30 -39.89 9.30
N SER A 187 11.17 -40.43 9.78
CA SER A 187 9.92 -39.68 9.93
C SER A 187 10.08 -38.49 10.86
N LEU A 188 10.73 -38.69 12.02
CA LEU A 188 10.98 -37.61 12.97
C LEU A 188 11.90 -36.54 12.39
N GLN A 189 12.93 -36.94 11.64
CA GLN A 189 13.83 -36.00 10.95
C GLN A 189 13.08 -35.18 9.89
N GLN A 190 12.16 -35.80 9.16
CA GLN A 190 11.31 -35.09 8.20
C GLN A 190 10.38 -34.11 8.90
N GLN A 191 9.71 -34.53 9.97
CA GLN A 191 8.84 -33.68 10.77
C GLN A 191 9.60 -32.47 11.36
N ALA A 192 10.83 -32.68 11.84
CA ALA A 192 11.68 -31.59 12.34
C ALA A 192 12.05 -30.57 11.24
N LYS A 193 12.32 -31.03 10.01
CA LYS A 193 12.57 -30.15 8.86
C LYS A 193 11.32 -29.34 8.49
N GLU A 194 10.15 -29.97 8.48
CA GLU A 194 8.88 -29.30 8.20
C GLU A 194 8.56 -28.24 9.25
N GLN A 195 8.71 -28.57 10.53
CA GLN A 195 8.55 -27.61 11.63
C GLN A 195 9.55 -26.46 11.53
N SER A 196 10.82 -26.74 11.21
CA SER A 196 11.84 -25.69 11.01
C SER A 196 11.45 -24.72 9.88
N ASN A 197 10.94 -25.25 8.77
CA ASN A 197 10.47 -24.43 7.66
C ASN A 197 9.23 -23.61 8.02
N LEU A 198 8.31 -24.17 8.82
CA LEU A 198 7.14 -23.45 9.32
C LEU A 198 7.56 -22.28 10.22
N VAL A 199 8.49 -22.51 11.16
CA VAL A 199 9.04 -21.47 12.04
C VAL A 199 9.67 -20.34 11.21
N LYS A 200 10.47 -20.67 10.19
CA LYS A 200 11.06 -19.65 9.29
C LYS A 200 9.99 -18.83 8.57
N LYS A 201 8.92 -19.46 8.10
CA LYS A 201 7.79 -18.76 7.45
C LYS A 201 7.08 -17.81 8.43
N LEU A 202 6.79 -18.28 9.65
CA LEU A 202 6.15 -17.48 10.69
C LEU A 202 7.03 -16.29 11.12
N GLN A 203 8.34 -16.50 11.27
CA GLN A 203 9.30 -15.43 11.55
C GLN A 203 9.31 -14.37 10.45
N LYS A 204 9.27 -14.78 9.18
CA LYS A 204 9.17 -13.84 8.07
C LYS A 204 7.85 -13.05 8.11
N GLN A 205 6.71 -13.72 8.32
CA GLN A 205 5.41 -13.06 8.44
C GLN A 205 5.36 -12.05 9.59
N LEU A 206 5.97 -12.38 10.73
CA LEU A 206 6.10 -11.45 11.87
C LEU A 206 6.96 -10.23 11.53
N ALA A 207 8.05 -10.42 10.78
CA ALA A 207 8.89 -9.31 10.33
C ALA A 207 8.14 -8.40 9.34
N ASP A 208 7.43 -9.00 8.37
CA ASP A 208 6.63 -8.27 7.39
C ASP A 208 5.51 -7.47 8.07
N GLN A 209 4.74 -8.07 8.99
CA GLN A 209 3.71 -7.38 9.79
C GLN A 209 4.28 -6.23 10.63
N LYS A 210 5.47 -6.42 11.22
CA LYS A 210 6.12 -5.37 12.01
C LYS A 210 6.49 -4.18 11.13
N SER A 211 6.97 -4.42 9.90
CA SER A 211 7.26 -3.36 8.93
C SER A 211 5.99 -2.61 8.53
N GLU A 212 4.92 -3.33 8.17
CA GLU A 212 3.64 -2.74 7.78
C GLU A 212 3.03 -1.89 8.91
N THR A 213 3.13 -2.36 10.15
CA THR A 213 2.66 -1.62 11.33
C THR A 213 3.46 -0.33 11.54
N ALA A 214 4.77 -0.34 11.29
CA ALA A 214 5.61 0.85 11.38
C ALA A 214 5.24 1.89 10.32
N GLU A 215 5.06 1.46 9.05
CA GLU A 215 4.62 2.32 7.95
C GLU A 215 3.24 2.94 8.22
N GLN A 216 2.28 2.15 8.72
CA GLN A 216 0.97 2.67 9.12
C GLN A 216 1.06 3.68 10.26
N THR A 217 1.95 3.46 11.24
CA THR A 217 2.14 4.37 12.36
C THR A 217 2.68 5.72 11.88
N GLU A 218 3.67 5.71 10.99
CA GLU A 218 4.23 6.93 10.39
C GLU A 218 3.18 7.67 9.55
N SER A 219 2.39 6.95 8.75
CA SER A 219 1.28 7.52 7.98
C SER A 219 0.24 8.21 8.89
N TYR A 220 -0.14 7.56 9.99
CA TYR A 220 -1.10 8.13 10.95
C TYR A 220 -0.55 9.40 11.63
N GLN A 221 0.73 9.41 12.01
CA GLN A 221 1.37 10.59 12.59
C GLN A 221 1.40 11.76 11.59
N SER A 222 1.73 11.49 10.32
CA SER A 222 1.72 12.50 9.26
C SER A 222 0.31 13.08 9.06
N LEU A 223 -0.72 12.24 9.00
CA LEU A 223 -2.10 12.68 8.86
C LEU A 223 -2.56 13.51 10.07
N GLN A 224 -2.18 13.11 11.28
CA GLN A 224 -2.47 13.87 12.50
C GLN A 224 -1.82 15.26 12.47
N GLN A 225 -0.58 15.36 12.00
CA GLN A 225 0.11 16.63 11.82
C GLN A 225 -0.61 17.50 10.79
N GLN A 226 -0.97 16.93 9.63
CA GLN A 226 -1.70 17.64 8.58
C GLN A 226 -3.05 18.16 9.08
N ALA A 227 -3.80 17.38 9.86
CA ALA A 227 -5.05 17.80 10.46
C ALA A 227 -4.87 18.99 11.43
N LYS A 228 -3.78 18.98 12.22
CA LYS A 228 -3.44 20.10 13.12
C LYS A 228 -3.09 21.37 12.35
N GLU A 229 -2.33 21.25 11.26
CA GLU A 229 -1.98 22.36 10.39
C GLU A 229 -3.22 22.97 9.71
N GLN A 230 -4.11 22.12 9.17
CA GLN A 230 -5.38 22.56 8.59
C GLN A 230 -6.28 23.25 9.63
N SER A 231 -6.39 22.71 10.85
CA SER A 231 -7.15 23.33 11.94
C SER A 231 -6.63 24.74 12.27
N ASN A 232 -5.30 24.89 12.35
CA ASN A 232 -4.68 26.20 12.56
C ASN A 232 -4.96 27.18 11.41
N LEU A 233 -4.95 26.71 10.16
CA LEU A 233 -5.28 27.54 9.00
C LEU A 233 -6.75 28.00 9.03
N VAL A 234 -7.68 27.09 9.36
CA VAL A 234 -9.11 27.42 9.50
C VAL A 234 -9.31 28.49 10.59
N ASN A 235 -8.66 28.34 11.74
CA ASN A 235 -8.75 29.35 12.82
C ASN A 235 -8.22 30.72 12.38
N LYS A 236 -7.10 30.76 11.63
CA LYS A 236 -6.57 32.01 11.08
C LYS A 236 -7.53 32.66 10.09
N LEU A 237 -8.10 31.88 9.17
CA LEU A 237 -9.07 32.37 8.19
C LEU A 237 -10.35 32.89 8.86
N GLN A 238 -10.86 32.18 9.88
CA GLN A 238 -12.00 32.65 10.65
C GLN A 238 -11.73 33.99 11.34
N LYS A 239 -10.54 34.17 11.92
CA LYS A 239 -10.15 35.44 12.51
C LYS A 239 -10.08 36.56 11.47
N GLN A 240 -9.43 36.32 10.33
CA GLN A 240 -9.37 37.31 9.24
C GLN A 240 -10.76 37.71 8.73
N LEU A 241 -11.68 36.74 8.63
CA LEU A 241 -13.04 37.00 8.18
C LEU A 241 -13.83 37.82 9.21
N ALA A 242 -13.61 37.59 10.50
CA ALA A 242 -14.17 38.41 11.57
C ALA A 242 -13.62 39.85 11.54
N ASP A 243 -12.30 40.01 11.38
CA ASP A 243 -11.64 41.32 11.30
C ASP A 243 -12.16 42.10 10.08
N GLN A 244 -12.23 41.47 8.90
CA GLN A 244 -12.75 42.08 7.68
C GLN A 244 -14.22 42.48 7.80
N LYS A 245 -15.04 41.68 8.51
CA LYS A 245 -16.44 42.00 8.78
C LYS A 245 -16.55 43.24 9.67
N SER A 246 -15.69 43.37 10.68
CA SER A 246 -15.62 44.56 11.53
C SER A 246 -15.23 45.80 10.73
N GLU A 247 -14.19 45.70 9.92
CA GLU A 247 -13.73 46.81 9.07
C GLU A 247 -14.82 47.25 8.08
N THR A 248 -15.55 46.30 7.49
CA THR A 248 -16.68 46.60 6.59
C THR A 248 -17.81 47.33 7.33
N ALA A 249 -18.08 46.97 8.59
CA ALA A 249 -19.09 47.65 9.39
C ALA A 249 -18.68 49.10 9.69
N GLU A 250 -17.43 49.33 10.11
CA GLU A 250 -16.90 50.67 10.35
C GLU A 250 -16.92 51.55 9.09
N GLN A 251 -16.53 50.98 7.94
CA GLN A 251 -16.61 51.68 6.65
C GLN A 251 -18.06 52.03 6.28
N THR A 252 -19.01 51.13 6.56
CA THR A 252 -20.43 51.38 6.31
C THR A 252 -20.97 52.52 7.17
N GLU A 253 -20.64 52.54 8.46
CA GLU A 253 -21.02 53.63 9.37
C GLU A 253 -20.39 54.98 8.94
N SER A 254 -19.11 54.97 8.56
CA SER A 254 -18.42 56.14 8.02
C SER A 254 -19.11 56.68 6.76
N TYR A 255 -19.49 55.80 5.83
CA TYR A 255 -20.21 56.19 4.62
C TYR A 255 -21.58 56.80 4.91
N GLN A 256 -22.34 56.22 5.84
CA GLN A 256 -23.64 56.76 6.27
C GLN A 256 -23.50 58.15 6.90
N SER A 257 -22.50 58.33 7.76
CA SER A 257 -22.18 59.63 8.38
C SER A 257 -21.83 60.69 7.32
N LEU A 258 -20.97 60.35 6.36
CA LEU A 258 -20.60 61.25 5.27
C LEU A 258 -21.81 61.60 4.38
N GLN A 259 -22.68 60.63 4.10
CA GLN A 259 -23.92 60.87 3.35
C GLN A 259 -24.86 61.83 4.10
N GLN A 260 -24.98 61.69 5.41
CA GLN A 260 -25.76 62.60 6.25
C GLN A 260 -25.15 64.01 6.22
N GLN A 261 -23.83 64.14 6.40
CA GLN A 261 -23.13 65.41 6.33
C GLN A 261 -23.33 66.11 4.98
N ALA A 262 -23.23 65.37 3.88
CA ALA A 262 -23.48 65.90 2.54
C ALA A 262 -24.92 66.42 2.37
N LYS A 263 -25.91 65.72 2.94
CA LYS A 263 -27.32 66.17 2.94
C LYS A 263 -27.52 67.44 3.75
N GLU A 264 -26.89 67.54 4.92
CA GLU A 264 -26.93 68.73 5.77
C GLU A 264 -26.29 69.94 5.07
N GLN A 265 -25.11 69.75 4.48
CA GLN A 265 -24.45 70.79 3.68
C GLN A 265 -25.30 71.22 2.48
N SER A 266 -25.92 70.28 1.76
CA SER A 266 -26.84 70.60 0.66
C SER A 266 -28.03 71.47 1.12
N ASN A 267 -28.61 71.14 2.28
CA ASN A 267 -29.69 71.93 2.86
C ASN A 267 -29.23 73.33 3.30
N LEU A 268 -28.02 73.44 3.84
CA LEU A 268 -27.42 74.73 4.21
C LEU A 268 -27.19 75.59 2.96
N VAL A 269 -26.65 75.02 1.88
CA VAL A 269 -26.46 75.72 0.60
C VAL A 269 -27.81 76.23 0.07
N LYS A 270 -28.87 75.42 0.09
CA LYS A 270 -30.22 75.88 -0.31
C LYS A 270 -30.73 77.04 0.54
N LYS A 271 -30.50 77.00 1.87
CA LYS A 271 -30.88 78.09 2.77
C LYS A 271 -30.10 79.38 2.45
N LEU A 272 -28.79 79.28 2.25
CA LEU A 272 -27.94 80.41 1.89
C LEU A 272 -28.33 81.00 0.53
N GLN A 273 -28.62 80.16 -0.47
CA GLN A 273 -29.13 80.61 -1.77
C GLN A 273 -30.44 81.38 -1.65
N LYS A 274 -31.38 80.90 -0.81
CA LYS A 274 -32.63 81.63 -0.55
C LYS A 274 -32.36 82.99 0.13
N GLN A 275 -31.52 83.02 1.16
CA GLN A 275 -31.16 84.27 1.84
C GLN A 275 -30.50 85.27 0.88
N LEU A 276 -29.67 84.81 -0.03
CA LEU A 276 -29.00 85.64 -1.02
C LEU A 276 -30.01 86.21 -2.05
N ALA A 277 -30.98 85.41 -2.49
CA ALA A 277 -32.08 85.87 -3.33
C ALA A 277 -32.97 86.91 -2.61
N ASP A 278 -33.30 86.69 -1.34
CA ASP A 278 -34.07 87.61 -0.51
C ASP A 278 -33.32 88.95 -0.35
N GLN A 279 -32.02 88.91 -0.05
CA GLN A 279 -31.17 90.12 0.03
C GLN A 279 -31.09 90.84 -1.32
N GLN A 280 -30.96 90.12 -2.42
CA GLN A 280 -30.92 90.72 -3.76
C GLN A 280 -32.25 91.41 -4.09
N SER A 281 -33.40 90.83 -3.72
CA SER A 281 -34.71 91.45 -3.86
C SER A 281 -34.85 92.70 -2.99
N GLN A 282 -34.38 92.68 -1.75
CA GLN A 282 -34.38 93.86 -0.86
C GLN A 282 -33.49 94.98 -1.42
N ALA A 283 -32.31 94.63 -1.92
CA ALA A 283 -31.41 95.60 -2.55
C ALA A 283 -32.05 96.24 -3.79
N ALA A 284 -32.74 95.46 -4.64
CA ALA A 284 -33.47 95.99 -5.79
C ALA A 284 -34.58 96.98 -5.38
N GLN A 285 -35.38 96.64 -4.36
CA GLN A 285 -36.41 97.54 -3.81
C GLN A 285 -35.80 98.83 -3.24
N GLN A 286 -34.66 98.75 -2.56
CA GLN A 286 -33.95 99.95 -2.09
C GLN A 286 -33.47 100.83 -3.25
N VAL A 287 -32.96 100.24 -4.33
CA VAL A 287 -32.56 100.99 -5.53
C VAL A 287 -33.76 101.69 -6.16
N GLU A 288 -34.89 101.02 -6.32
CA GLU A 288 -36.13 101.63 -6.84
C GLU A 288 -36.63 102.77 -5.94
N SER A 289 -36.65 102.57 -4.62
CA SER A 289 -37.00 103.61 -3.65
C SER A 289 -36.09 104.83 -3.77
N ASN A 290 -34.77 104.61 -3.87
CA ASN A 290 -33.80 105.69 -4.07
C ASN A 290 -34.00 106.42 -5.40
N GLN A 291 -34.31 105.72 -6.49
CA GLN A 291 -34.65 106.34 -7.77
C GLN A 291 -35.91 107.21 -7.67
N PHE A 292 -36.95 106.72 -6.99
CA PHE A 292 -38.17 107.48 -6.74
C PHE A 292 -37.90 108.76 -5.94
N ILE A 293 -37.16 108.65 -4.83
CA ILE A 293 -36.74 109.82 -4.03
C ILE A 293 -35.91 110.79 -4.88
N GLN A 294 -35.00 110.29 -5.71
CA GLN A 294 -34.19 111.14 -6.59
C GLN A 294 -35.05 111.89 -7.61
N GLN A 295 -36.03 111.22 -8.21
CA GLN A 295 -36.97 111.84 -9.15
C GLN A 295 -37.87 112.88 -8.46
N GLN A 296 -38.41 112.55 -7.29
CA GLN A 296 -39.16 113.49 -6.46
C GLN A 296 -38.31 114.73 -6.10
N THR A 297 -37.05 114.52 -5.74
CA THR A 297 -36.11 115.62 -5.44
C THR A 297 -35.86 116.49 -6.66
N GLN A 298 -35.69 115.90 -7.85
CA GLN A 298 -35.53 116.65 -9.10
C GLN A 298 -36.78 117.47 -9.44
N ASP A 299 -37.98 116.90 -9.29
CA ASP A 299 -39.23 117.59 -9.57
C ASP A 299 -39.51 118.71 -8.57
N GLN A 300 -39.20 118.50 -7.28
CA GLN A 300 -39.18 119.57 -6.28
C GLN A 300 -38.18 120.67 -6.66
N GLY A 301 -36.98 120.30 -7.12
CA GLY A 301 -35.97 121.26 -7.61
C GLY A 301 -36.48 122.09 -8.79
N LYS A 302 -37.12 121.46 -9.79
CA LYS A 302 -37.79 122.17 -10.90
C LYS A 302 -38.88 123.09 -10.38
N ARG A 303 -39.68 122.65 -9.41
CA ARG A 303 -40.76 123.46 -8.82
C ARG A 303 -40.22 124.67 -8.06
N ILE A 304 -39.12 124.49 -7.33
CA ILE A 304 -38.41 125.58 -6.66
C ILE A 304 -37.90 126.57 -7.73
N ALA A 305 -37.22 126.11 -8.78
CA ALA A 305 -36.76 126.97 -9.87
C ALA A 305 -37.92 127.71 -10.58
N GLU A 306 -39.06 127.05 -10.76
CA GLU A 306 -40.26 127.66 -11.33
C GLU A 306 -40.87 128.72 -10.39
N LEU A 307 -40.92 128.46 -9.08
CA LEU A 307 -41.33 129.43 -8.07
C LEU A 307 -40.35 130.60 -7.98
N GLU A 308 -39.04 130.36 -8.05
CA GLU A 308 -38.01 131.40 -8.12
C GLU A 308 -38.17 132.26 -9.37
N HIS A 309 -38.45 131.66 -10.53
CA HIS A 309 -38.74 132.39 -11.76
C HIS A 309 -40.07 133.16 -11.69
N GLN A 310 -41.10 132.62 -11.05
CA GLN A 310 -42.36 133.34 -10.78
C GLN A 310 -42.14 134.51 -9.82
N LEU A 311 -41.36 134.33 -8.76
CA LEU A 311 -40.95 135.39 -7.84
C LEU A 311 -40.15 136.48 -8.57
N SER A 312 -39.23 136.10 -9.45
CA SER A 312 -38.48 137.03 -10.30
C SER A 312 -39.39 137.79 -11.28
N LYS A 313 -40.37 137.12 -11.88
CA LYS A 313 -41.43 137.77 -12.69
C LYS A 313 -42.34 138.67 -11.87
N GLN A 314 -42.65 138.34 -10.62
CA GLN A 314 -43.39 139.21 -9.70
C GLN A 314 -42.56 140.38 -9.18
N GLN A 315 -41.23 140.28 -9.17
CA GLN A 315 -40.33 141.42 -8.95
C GLN A 315 -40.18 142.30 -10.21
N SER A 316 -40.55 141.80 -11.39
CA SER A 316 -40.36 142.51 -12.66
C SER A 316 -41.34 143.68 -12.97
N PRO A 317 -42.47 143.92 -12.26
CA PRO A 317 -43.20 145.19 -12.31
C PRO A 317 -42.95 146.09 -11.08
N ALA A 318 -42.05 145.73 -10.16
CA ALA A 318 -41.71 146.58 -9.01
C ALA A 318 -40.75 147.73 -9.35
N ASN A 319 -40.30 147.82 -10.60
CA ASN A 319 -39.33 148.82 -11.07
C ASN A 319 -39.90 149.84 -12.08
N GLN A 320 -41.22 150.05 -12.14
CA GLN A 320 -41.86 151.31 -12.61
C GLN A 320 -43.24 151.49 -11.96
N PRO A 321 -43.49 152.63 -11.28
CA PRO A 321 -44.08 153.77 -11.99
C PRO A 321 -43.45 155.11 -11.55
N THR A 322 -42.43 155.56 -12.29
CA THR A 322 -41.94 156.94 -12.23
C THR A 322 -43.03 157.93 -12.68
N GLU A 323 -43.94 157.50 -13.58
CA GLU A 323 -45.01 158.34 -14.14
C GLU A 323 -46.15 158.65 -13.15
N SER A 324 -46.45 157.74 -12.21
CA SER A 324 -47.46 157.97 -11.17
C SER A 324 -46.98 158.94 -10.09
N TYR A 325 -45.67 159.00 -9.83
CA TYR A 325 -45.10 159.92 -8.85
C TYR A 325 -44.93 161.33 -9.43
N GLU A 326 -44.53 161.45 -10.70
CA GLU A 326 -44.47 162.76 -11.37
C GLU A 326 -45.86 163.39 -11.54
N SER A 327 -46.89 162.59 -11.87
CA SER A 327 -48.28 163.07 -11.94
C SER A 327 -48.80 163.56 -10.59
N LEU A 328 -48.43 162.91 -9.48
CA LEU A 328 -48.81 163.32 -8.12
C LEU A 328 -48.04 164.57 -7.66
N LYS A 329 -46.79 164.74 -8.12
CA LYS A 329 -45.98 165.94 -7.86
C LYS A 329 -46.53 167.15 -8.60
N GLN A 330 -46.90 167.00 -9.88
CA GLN A 330 -47.59 168.05 -10.64
C GLN A 330 -48.93 168.43 -10.01
N HIS A 331 -49.73 167.45 -9.59
CA HIS A 331 -51.00 167.73 -8.92
C HIS A 331 -50.79 168.50 -7.59
N ASN A 332 -49.78 168.15 -6.79
CA ASN A 332 -49.46 168.91 -5.58
C ASN A 332 -49.00 170.34 -5.89
N GLN A 333 -48.20 170.53 -6.95
CA GLN A 333 -47.77 171.86 -7.38
C GLN A 333 -48.95 172.73 -7.85
N GLU A 334 -49.89 172.16 -8.63
CA GLU A 334 -51.12 172.85 -9.00
C GLU A 334 -52.00 173.17 -7.78
N GLN A 335 -52.05 172.30 -6.77
CA GLN A 335 -52.75 172.59 -5.52
C GLN A 335 -52.08 173.72 -4.74
N GLU A 336 -50.75 173.78 -4.68
CA GLU A 336 -50.02 174.86 -4.02
C GLU A 336 -50.27 176.21 -4.72
N GLU A 337 -50.28 176.26 -6.05
CA GLU A 337 -50.64 177.47 -6.78
C GLU A 337 -52.09 177.90 -6.53
N ARG A 338 -53.03 176.94 -6.43
CA ARG A 338 -54.43 177.22 -6.10
C ARG A 338 -54.59 177.74 -4.68
N ILE A 339 -53.82 177.21 -3.72
CA ILE A 339 -53.77 177.70 -2.34
C ILE A 339 -53.18 179.11 -2.29
N ALA A 340 -52.11 179.39 -3.03
CA ALA A 340 -51.51 180.73 -3.11
C ALA A 340 -52.49 181.76 -3.71
N THR A 341 -53.27 181.35 -4.71
CA THR A 341 -54.30 182.20 -5.34
C THR A 341 -55.45 182.49 -4.38
N LEU A 342 -55.93 181.47 -3.64
CA LEU A 342 -56.93 181.64 -2.59
C LEU A 342 -56.42 182.50 -1.43
N GLN A 343 -55.15 182.38 -1.06
CA GLN A 343 -54.53 183.24 -0.04
C GLN A 343 -54.45 184.69 -0.49
N LYS A 344 -54.13 184.97 -1.77
CA LYS A 344 -54.24 186.32 -2.34
C LYS A 344 -55.67 186.86 -2.29
N GLN A 345 -56.67 186.04 -2.64
CA GLN A 345 -58.07 186.42 -2.53
C GLN A 345 -58.51 186.66 -1.08
N ILE A 346 -57.99 185.91 -0.11
CA ILE A 346 -58.24 186.15 1.32
C ILE A 346 -57.57 187.45 1.78
N VAL A 347 -56.38 187.78 1.29
CA VAL A 347 -55.72 189.06 1.57
C VAL A 347 -56.50 190.22 0.96
N GLU A 348 -57.00 190.08 -0.27
CA GLU A 348 -57.88 191.07 -0.89
C GLU A 348 -59.21 191.18 -0.14
N LEU A 349 -59.88 190.09 0.22
CA LEU A 349 -61.09 190.11 1.04
C LEU A 349 -60.86 190.72 2.42
N LYS A 350 -59.70 190.49 3.05
CA LYS A 350 -59.30 191.18 4.28
C LYS A 350 -59.04 192.67 4.06
N ARG A 351 -58.55 193.07 2.87
CA ARG A 351 -58.38 194.48 2.47
C ARG A 351 -59.71 195.18 2.21
N TRP A 352 -60.68 194.48 1.62
CA TRP A 352 -62.07 194.95 1.50
C TRP A 352 -62.79 194.99 2.86
N ALA A 353 -62.49 194.05 3.76
CA ALA A 353 -63.02 194.07 5.13
C ALA A 353 -62.44 195.20 6.00
N THR A 354 -61.19 195.61 5.78
CA THR A 354 -60.59 196.78 6.45
C THR A 354 -61.07 198.10 5.85
N LEU A 355 -61.32 198.18 4.54
CA LEU A 355 -62.01 199.32 3.91
C LEU A 355 -63.48 199.43 4.37
N GLY A 356 -64.19 198.31 4.48
CA GLY A 356 -65.55 198.25 5.04
C GLY A 356 -65.61 198.66 6.51
N LYS A 357 -64.61 198.29 7.33
CA LYS A 357 -64.47 198.79 8.71
C LYS A 357 -64.15 200.29 8.79
N ALA A 358 -63.39 200.84 7.84
CA ALA A 358 -63.08 202.26 7.77
C ALA A 358 -64.29 203.12 7.33
N GLU A 359 -65.17 202.59 6.48
CA GLU A 359 -66.43 203.26 6.08
C GLU A 359 -67.55 203.13 7.13
N LEU A 360 -67.57 202.04 7.92
CA LEU A 360 -68.55 201.84 8.98
C LEU A 360 -68.23 202.66 10.24
N ASN A 361 -66.96 202.98 10.52
CA ASN A 361 -66.59 203.95 11.55
C ASN A 361 -66.89 205.41 11.14
N LYS A 362 -66.76 205.79 9.86
CA LYS A 362 -67.22 207.10 9.36
C LYS A 362 -68.74 207.30 9.43
N ARG A 363 -69.53 206.21 9.45
CA ARG A 363 -70.99 206.25 9.66
C ARG A 363 -71.43 206.07 11.12
N ARG A 364 -70.54 205.71 12.04
CA ARG A 364 -70.77 205.77 13.51
C ARG A 364 -70.45 207.14 14.12
N SER A 365 -69.58 207.94 13.50
CA SER A 365 -69.34 209.36 13.87
C SER A 365 -70.47 210.34 13.50
N ARG A 366 -71.69 209.84 13.19
CA ARG A 366 -72.91 210.64 12.99
C ARG A 366 -74.12 210.12 13.79
N ARG A 367 -73.84 209.50 14.95
CA ARG A 367 -74.79 209.41 16.07
C ARG A 367 -74.00 209.56 17.38
N LEU A 368 -73.49 210.78 17.55
CA LEU A 368 -72.98 211.45 18.76
C LEU A 368 -71.86 210.78 19.58
N PHE A 369 -70.75 211.54 19.67
CA PHE A 369 -69.69 211.46 20.68
C PHE A 369 -68.79 210.22 20.68
#